data_AF-A0A5C8ASH8-F1
#
_entry.id   AF-A0A5C8ASH8-F1
#
_cell.length_a   1.000
_cell.length_b   1.000
_cell.length_c   1.000
_cell.angle_alpha   90.00
_cell.angle_beta   90.00
_cell.angle_gamma   90.00
#
_symmetry.space_group_name_H-M   'P 1'
#
loop_
_entity.id
_entity.type
_entity.pdbx_description
1 polymer ?
#
loop_
_entity_poly.entity_id
_entity_poly.type
_entity_poly.pdbx_seq_one_letter_code
_entity_poly.pdbx_strand_id
1 'polypeptide(L)' 'DMPMLILPSVQVNIRAGNPPPAEANGISYLKIPLNGI' A
#
# COMPACT_ATOMS: atom_id res chain seq x y z
N ASP A 1 0.28 -13.81 14.40
CA ASP A 1 0.54 -14.27 13.03
C ASP A 1 -0.11 -13.28 12.08
N MET A 2 0.62 -12.72 11.13
CA MET A 2 0.10 -11.71 10.21
C MET A 2 0.18 -12.20 8.77
N PRO A 3 -0.89 -12.05 7.97
CA PRO A 3 -0.81 -12.38 6.55
C PRO A 3 0.26 -11.54 5.87
N MET A 4 1.13 -12.16 5.08
CA MET A 4 2.27 -11.48 4.45
C MET A 4 1.88 -10.25 3.62
N LEU A 5 0.67 -10.24 3.06
CA LEU A 5 0.20 -9.19 2.14
C LEU A 5 -0.81 -8.25 2.76
N ILE A 6 -1.03 -8.26 4.08
CA ILE A 6 -2.10 -7.46 4.69
C ILE A 6 -1.90 -5.95 4.49
N LEU A 7 -0.69 -5.43 4.69
CA LEU A 7 -0.39 -4.02 4.50
C LEU A 7 -0.52 -3.56 3.03
N PRO A 8 0.05 -4.27 2.03
CA PRO A 8 -0.21 -4.00 0.61
C PRO A 8 -1.68 -4.11 0.22
N SER A 9 -2.36 -5.17 0.66
CA SER A 9 -3.74 -5.46 0.25
C SER A 9 -4.70 -4.42 0.76
N VAL A 10 -4.57 -3.98 2.01
CA VAL A 10 -5.43 -2.92 2.58
C VAL A 10 -5.26 -1.61 1.80
N GLN A 11 -4.02 -1.22 1.46
CA GLN A 11 -3.75 0.04 0.74
C GLN A 11 -4.36 0.09 -0.67
N VAL A 12 -4.44 -1.05 -1.35
CA VAL A 12 -5.01 -1.17 -2.70
C VAL A 12 -6.52 -1.39 -2.65
N ASN A 13 -6.99 -2.27 -1.76
CA ASN A 13 -8.40 -2.66 -1.72
C ASN A 13 -9.30 -1.54 -1.20
N ILE A 14 -8.82 -0.68 -0.29
CA ILE A 14 -9.58 0.52 0.13
C ILE A 14 -9.85 1.48 -1.04
N ARG A 15 -9.07 1.38 -2.12
CA ARG A 15 -9.24 2.13 -3.37
C ARG A 15 -9.93 1.31 -4.47
N ALA A 16 -10.72 0.31 -4.10
CA ALA A 16 -11.40 -0.61 -5.02
C ALA A 16 -10.44 -1.30 -6.00
N GLY A 17 -9.23 -1.64 -5.55
CA GLY A 17 -8.23 -2.32 -6.37
C GLY A 17 -7.28 -1.37 -7.12
N ASN A 18 -7.48 -0.06 -7.04
CA ASN A 18 -6.59 0.92 -7.67
C ASN A 18 -5.33 1.17 -6.84
N PRO A 19 -4.17 1.39 -7.48
CA PRO A 19 -2.96 1.76 -6.77
C PRO A 19 -3.08 3.15 -6.12
N PRO A 20 -2.21 3.50 -5.16
CA PRO A 20 -2.09 4.87 -4.69
C PRO A 20 -1.73 5.83 -5.85
N PRO A 21 -2.08 7.14 -5.72
CA PRO A 21 -1.64 8.15 -6.67
C PRO A 21 -0.12 8.12 -6.87
N ALA A 22 0.30 8.40 -8.10
CA ALA A 22 1.71 8.55 -8.42
C ALA A 22 2.31 9.75 -7.70
N GLU A 23 3.58 9.64 -7.30
CA GLU A 23 4.35 10.78 -6.80
C GLU A 23 4.84 11.66 -7.97
N ALA A 24 5.59 12.73 -7.67
CA ALA A 24 6.05 13.70 -8.68
C ALA A 24 6.92 13.10 -9.80
N ASN A 25 7.49 11.91 -9.57
CA ASN A 25 8.26 11.16 -10.56
C ASN A 25 7.38 10.26 -11.46
N GLY A 26 6.05 10.30 -11.29
CA GLY A 26 5.11 9.47 -12.06
C GLY A 26 5.01 8.02 -11.59
N ILE A 27 5.64 7.64 -10.47
CA ILE A 27 5.63 6.28 -9.94
C ILE A 27 4.75 6.20 -8.69
N SER A 28 3.91 5.17 -8.61
CA SER A 28 3.12 4.85 -7.41
C SER A 28 3.90 3.94 -6.47
N TYR A 29 3.89 4.27 -5.17
CA TYR A 29 4.56 3.49 -4.13
C TYR A 29 3.58 3.01 -3.06
N LEU A 30 3.74 1.77 -2.62
CA LEU A 30 3.10 1.26 -1.41
C LEU A 30 3.95 1.64 -0.20
N LYS A 31 3.30 2.17 0.83
CA LYS A 31 4.00 2.64 2.04
C LYS A 31 3.97 1.56 3.10
N ILE A 32 5.15 1.16 3.59
CA ILE A 32 5.27 0.17 4.66
C ILE A 32 5.69 0.89 5.94
N PRO A 33 4.87 0.91 6.99
CA PRO A 33 5.30 1.43 8.28
C PRO A 33 6.43 0.57 8.86
N LEU A 34 7.47 1.22 9.37
CA LEU A 34 8.52 0.55 10.13
C LEU A 34 8.18 0.60 11.62
N ASN A 35 8.23 -0.55 12.30
CA ASN A 35 7.90 -0.71 13.72
C ASN A 35 6.46 -0.33 14.12
N GLY A 36 5.59 -0.10 13.13
CA GLY A 36 4.16 0.05 13.29
C GLY A 36 3.45 -1.07 12.54
N ILE A 37 2.32 -1.51 13.07
CA ILE A 37 1.38 -2.40 12.40
C ILE A 37 0.14 -1.58 12.06
#